data_AF-A0A661WPI8-F1
#
_entry.id   AF-A0A661WPI8-F1
#
_cell.length_a   1.000
_cell.length_b   1.000
_cell.length_c   1.000
_cell.angle_alpha   90.00
_cell.angle_beta   90.00
_cell.angle_gamma   90.00
#
_symmetry.space_group_name_H-M   'P 1'
#
loop_
_entity.id
_entity.type
_entity.pdbx_description
1 polymer ?
#
loop_
_entity_poly.entity_id
_entity_poly.type
_entity_poly.pdbx_seq_one_letter_code
_entity_poly.pdbx_strand_id
1 'polypeptide(L)'
;MKSSLLIKRLNPIIRIAFVLIFLGLEAGLPLNGRLDSAQAAPIPETDSAPARDLEPAPAMETGVGKTGNPRPLMAATPSLSLGVPSTVMLGEEFTFTATFDNTGTDPGYGPFIDIVLPATGADGFGGGILTPPKDGISFIGASFLGSAIPADQITVQTFPDDDGAGSGTTGCVQHPVAVRPADDPPVPADTTVPRYYDICGQAGDELVTIILPFGSFVPSQPPAEVTITAQMSNLADLNVPLGIRGQAGFQFGETPIQDFCCSPYDATIPVVSGGVYDTTGWTPTNTEPALMTLTKEYVGPENETATGPNYPRQFTITVDIADGQRIGVAGDGTQNLVITDDLPDNIQYLSLDSSTPSGASCTEPSTTTPGGTLSCSFDSVLGGAGANDAIITFSYYVNRLDSSSGEVINSSTGAPNTSNNTADVEGAWNPIDNRDDTTPLPTATAT
;
A
#
# COMPACT_ATOMS: atom_id res chain seq x y z
N MET A 1 -9.81 58.21 1.54
CA MET A 1 -9.07 59.44 1.87
C MET A 1 -9.00 59.59 3.39
N LYS A 2 -7.79 59.86 3.93
CA LYS A 2 -7.39 59.96 5.36
C LYS A 2 -7.28 58.59 6.06
N SER A 3 -6.14 57.90 6.08
CA SER A 3 -4.74 58.22 6.46
C SER A 3 -4.48 58.27 7.97
N SER A 4 -3.59 57.36 8.39
CA SER A 4 -2.57 57.50 9.46
C SER A 4 -2.93 57.07 10.88
N LEU A 5 -2.39 55.92 11.31
CA LEU A 5 -1.39 55.76 12.39
C LEU A 5 -1.47 54.36 13.01
N LEU A 6 -0.55 53.46 12.63
CA LEU A 6 0.29 52.72 13.59
C LEU A 6 1.37 51.90 12.87
N ILE A 7 2.52 52.52 12.63
CA ILE A 7 3.80 51.83 12.48
C ILE A 7 4.50 51.96 13.82
N LYS A 8 4.67 50.86 14.55
CA LYS A 8 5.71 50.67 15.58
C LYS A 8 5.77 49.20 15.99
N ARG A 9 6.55 48.42 15.25
CA ARG A 9 7.48 47.37 15.75
C ARG A 9 8.10 46.67 14.53
N LEU A 10 9.28 47.12 14.14
CA LEU A 10 10.18 46.39 13.25
C LEU A 10 10.89 45.28 14.04
N ASN A 11 11.11 44.13 13.40
CA ASN A 11 12.21 43.21 13.66
C ASN A 11 13.09 43.15 12.39
N PRO A 12 14.43 43.33 12.44
CA PRO A 12 15.23 43.68 11.27
C PRO A 12 16.09 42.51 10.78
N ILE A 13 15.56 41.59 9.98
CA ILE A 13 16.38 40.56 9.27
C ILE A 13 16.03 40.42 7.77
N ILE A 14 14.92 40.96 7.28
CA ILE A 14 14.52 40.79 5.86
C ILE A 14 14.65 42.12 5.12
N ARG A 15 15.90 42.60 4.98
CA ARG A 15 16.24 43.79 4.16
C ARG A 15 17.43 43.58 3.22
N ILE A 16 17.75 42.32 2.91
CA ILE A 16 18.79 41.94 1.96
C ILE A 16 18.20 40.95 0.96
N ALA A 17 17.30 41.42 0.10
CA ALA A 17 16.87 40.69 -1.10
C ALA A 17 16.14 41.58 -2.13
N PHE A 18 16.30 42.90 -2.09
CA PHE A 18 15.49 43.83 -2.91
C PHE A 18 16.29 44.97 -3.56
N VAL A 19 17.56 44.73 -3.89
CA VAL A 19 18.43 45.72 -4.60
C VAL A 19 19.26 45.05 -5.71
N LEU A 20 18.63 44.21 -6.54
CA LEU A 20 19.28 43.68 -7.75
C LEU A 20 18.33 43.66 -8.96
N ILE A 21 17.51 44.71 -9.07
CA ILE A 21 16.81 45.07 -10.32
C ILE A 21 17.02 46.57 -10.48
N PHE A 22 17.48 46.98 -11.66
CA PHE A 22 17.96 48.32 -12.06
C PHE A 22 19.45 48.61 -11.85
N LEU A 23 20.27 48.18 -12.80
CA LEU A 23 21.19 49.09 -13.52
C LEU A 23 21.79 48.33 -14.73
N GLY A 24 21.35 48.71 -15.92
CA GLY A 24 22.01 48.35 -17.16
C GLY A 24 23.25 49.21 -17.40
N LEU A 25 24.26 48.62 -18.00
CA LEU A 25 25.28 49.34 -18.75
C LEU A 25 25.75 48.47 -19.92
N GLU A 26 25.38 48.88 -21.13
CA GLU A 26 25.91 48.38 -22.39
C GLU A 26 27.35 48.88 -22.60
N ALA A 27 28.20 48.02 -23.16
CA ALA A 27 29.29 48.43 -24.06
C ALA A 27 29.61 47.26 -25.00
N GLY A 28 29.37 47.47 -26.30
CA GLY A 28 29.71 46.53 -27.36
C GLY A 28 31.13 46.69 -27.91
N LEU A 29 31.67 45.63 -28.50
CA LEU A 29 32.04 45.50 -29.93
C LEU A 29 32.97 44.27 -30.15
N PRO A 30 33.03 43.70 -31.37
CA PRO A 30 33.38 42.30 -31.64
C PRO A 30 34.80 42.11 -32.13
N LEU A 31 35.30 40.87 -32.08
CA LEU A 31 36.50 40.44 -32.80
C LEU A 31 36.23 39.15 -33.57
N ASN A 32 36.02 39.31 -34.87
CA ASN A 32 36.22 38.29 -35.89
C ASN A 32 37.73 37.97 -35.97
N GLY A 33 38.07 36.68 -35.92
CA GLY A 33 39.43 36.19 -36.07
C GLY A 33 39.46 34.91 -36.89
N ARG A 34 39.50 35.08 -38.21
CA ARG A 34 39.81 34.09 -39.24
C ARG A 34 41.22 33.53 -39.02
N LEU A 35 41.39 32.20 -39.06
CA LEU A 35 42.70 31.57 -39.23
C LEU A 35 42.64 30.67 -40.46
N ASP A 36 43.29 31.18 -41.51
CA ASP A 36 43.59 30.48 -42.74
C ASP A 36 44.66 29.40 -42.49
N SER A 37 44.50 28.28 -43.21
CA SER A 37 45.50 27.42 -43.83
C SER A 37 46.99 27.61 -43.46
N ALA A 38 47.57 26.58 -42.82
CA ALA A 38 49.02 26.31 -42.84
C ALA A 38 49.20 24.81 -43.17
N GLN A 39 49.45 24.45 -44.42
CA GLN A 39 50.76 24.39 -45.10
C GLN A 39 51.60 23.20 -44.63
N ALA A 40 51.61 22.19 -45.50
CA ALA A 40 52.38 20.95 -45.42
C ALA A 40 53.89 21.20 -45.52
N ALA A 41 54.66 20.36 -44.83
CA ALA A 41 56.11 20.25 -44.96
C ALA A 41 56.50 18.81 -45.34
N PRO A 42 57.64 18.62 -46.04
CA PRO A 42 57.83 17.55 -47.02
C PRO A 42 58.50 16.28 -46.47
N ILE A 43 58.25 15.18 -47.18
CA ILE A 43 58.81 13.85 -46.98
C ILE A 43 60.17 13.79 -47.71
N PRO A 44 61.25 13.22 -47.14
CA PRO A 44 62.47 12.93 -47.88
C PRO A 44 62.39 11.56 -48.55
N GLU A 45 62.62 11.56 -49.87
CA GLU A 45 62.89 10.38 -50.69
C GLU A 45 64.26 9.77 -50.32
N THR A 46 64.32 8.45 -50.16
CA THR A 46 65.55 7.68 -50.35
C THR A 46 65.27 6.41 -51.14
N ASP A 47 65.74 6.47 -52.38
CA ASP A 47 66.55 5.49 -53.11
C ASP A 47 66.00 4.08 -53.42
N SER A 48 66.18 3.72 -54.69
CA SER A 48 65.65 2.53 -55.34
C SER A 48 66.75 1.50 -55.57
N ALA A 49 66.50 0.24 -55.19
CA ALA A 49 67.29 -0.93 -55.61
C ALA A 49 66.40 -2.20 -55.60
N PRO A 50 66.73 -3.25 -56.38
CA PRO A 50 65.76 -3.91 -57.26
C PRO A 50 65.10 -5.19 -56.71
N ALA A 51 63.98 -5.53 -57.35
CA ALA A 51 63.11 -6.68 -57.09
C ALA A 51 63.87 -8.02 -57.07
N ARG A 52 63.60 -8.82 -56.03
CA ARG A 52 63.82 -10.26 -56.01
C ARG A 52 62.48 -10.94 -55.70
N ASP A 53 62.10 -11.85 -56.60
CA ASP A 53 60.92 -12.70 -56.51
C ASP A 53 60.86 -13.42 -55.15
N LEU A 54 59.82 -13.11 -54.37
CA LEU A 54 59.42 -13.86 -53.19
C LEU A 54 58.09 -14.55 -53.51
N GLU A 55 58.14 -15.87 -53.51
CA GLU A 55 56.98 -16.75 -53.62
C GLU A 55 55.92 -16.39 -52.54
N PRO A 56 54.62 -16.32 -52.88
CA PRO A 56 53.61 -16.07 -51.88
C PRO A 56 53.46 -17.25 -50.92
N ALA A 57 53.58 -16.92 -49.63
CA ALA A 57 53.34 -17.77 -48.47
C ALA A 57 51.96 -18.48 -48.53
N PRO A 58 51.83 -19.65 -47.88
CA PRO A 58 50.60 -20.43 -47.89
C PRO A 58 49.41 -19.64 -47.33
N ALA A 59 48.24 -19.85 -47.94
CA ALA A 59 46.98 -19.25 -47.55
C ALA A 59 46.75 -19.38 -46.04
N MET A 60 46.63 -18.23 -45.38
CA MET A 60 46.14 -18.13 -44.01
C MET A 60 44.67 -18.56 -44.07
N GLU A 61 44.40 -19.76 -43.58
CA GLU A 61 43.07 -20.31 -43.36
C GLU A 61 42.22 -19.24 -42.66
N THR A 62 41.14 -18.82 -43.32
CA THR A 62 40.15 -17.94 -42.72
C THR A 62 39.64 -18.62 -41.46
N GLY A 63 40.11 -18.15 -40.30
CA GLY A 63 39.63 -18.61 -39.01
C GLY A 63 38.13 -18.44 -38.97
N VAL A 64 37.42 -19.56 -39.08
CA VAL A 64 36.02 -19.68 -38.71
C VAL A 64 35.90 -19.10 -37.31
N GLY A 65 35.09 -18.05 -37.17
CA GLY A 65 34.79 -17.45 -35.88
C GLY A 65 34.43 -18.56 -34.90
N LYS A 66 35.21 -18.66 -33.83
CA LYS A 66 34.92 -19.55 -32.72
C LYS A 66 33.60 -19.06 -32.13
N THR A 67 32.49 -19.62 -32.58
CA THR A 67 31.19 -19.48 -31.94
C THR A 67 31.43 -19.85 -30.49
N GLY A 68 31.37 -18.86 -29.58
CA GLY A 68 31.39 -19.13 -28.17
C GLY A 68 30.35 -20.19 -27.90
N ASN A 69 30.70 -21.22 -27.12
CA ASN A 69 29.70 -22.16 -26.62
C ASN A 69 28.54 -21.30 -26.05
N PRO A 70 27.27 -21.51 -26.45
CA PRO A 70 26.18 -20.82 -25.81
C PRO A 70 26.32 -21.08 -24.31
N ARG A 71 26.34 -20.01 -23.50
CA ARG A 71 26.25 -20.16 -22.04
C ARG A 71 25.03 -21.05 -21.76
N PRO A 72 25.09 -21.99 -20.80
CA PRO A 72 23.88 -22.67 -20.36
C PRO A 72 22.80 -21.62 -20.11
N LEU A 73 21.59 -21.86 -20.61
CA LEU A 73 20.43 -21.04 -20.27
C LEU A 73 20.22 -21.23 -18.76
N MET A 74 20.74 -20.30 -17.97
CA MET A 74 20.38 -20.19 -16.57
C MET A 74 18.92 -19.68 -16.54
N ALA A 75 18.18 -20.08 -15.51
CA ALA A 75 16.77 -19.77 -15.37
C ALA A 75 16.41 -19.48 -13.91
N ALA A 76 16.79 -18.31 -13.40
CA ALA A 76 16.19 -17.75 -12.19
C ALA A 76 14.78 -17.24 -12.51
N THR A 77 13.82 -17.45 -11.60
CA THR A 77 12.43 -17.01 -11.82
C THR A 77 11.89 -16.39 -10.54
N PRO A 78 12.08 -15.06 -10.36
CA PRO A 78 11.59 -14.36 -9.19
C PRO A 78 10.05 -14.37 -9.20
N SER A 79 9.47 -14.55 -8.02
CA SER A 79 8.03 -14.52 -7.81
C SER A 79 7.71 -13.74 -6.55
N LEU A 80 6.55 -13.09 -6.57
CA LEU A 80 6.01 -12.35 -5.44
C LEU A 80 4.59 -12.84 -5.17
N SER A 81 4.29 -13.11 -3.90
CA SER A 81 2.91 -13.24 -3.43
C SER A 81 2.62 -12.22 -2.33
N LEU A 82 1.42 -11.63 -2.36
CA LEU A 82 0.98 -10.62 -1.42
C LEU A 82 -0.10 -11.19 -0.49
N GLY A 83 0.14 -11.12 0.82
CA GLY A 83 -0.81 -11.49 1.87
C GLY A 83 -1.48 -10.25 2.45
N VAL A 84 -2.34 -9.59 1.67
CA VAL A 84 -3.05 -8.38 2.06
C VAL A 84 -4.32 -8.75 2.84
N PRO A 85 -4.62 -8.10 3.98
CA PRO A 85 -5.92 -8.22 4.63
C PRO A 85 -7.05 -7.86 3.67
N SER A 86 -8.18 -8.56 3.73
CA SER A 86 -9.32 -8.25 2.87
C SER A 86 -9.99 -6.91 3.23
N THR A 87 -9.87 -6.50 4.48
CA THR A 87 -10.46 -5.28 5.03
C THR A 87 -9.50 -4.60 5.99
N VAL A 88 -9.46 -3.27 5.97
CA VAL A 88 -8.63 -2.45 6.87
C VAL A 88 -9.44 -1.23 7.30
N MET A 89 -9.39 -0.87 8.58
CA MET A 89 -10.11 0.29 9.11
C MET A 89 -9.57 1.61 8.54
N LEU A 90 -10.46 2.56 8.28
CA LEU A 90 -10.10 3.90 7.81
C LEU A 90 -9.13 4.58 8.78
N GLY A 91 -8.16 5.30 8.23
CA GLY A 91 -7.22 6.08 9.05
C GLY A 91 -6.22 5.25 9.87
N GLU A 92 -6.23 3.92 9.78
CA GLU A 92 -5.35 3.05 10.56
C GLU A 92 -4.12 2.55 9.79
N GLU A 93 -3.03 2.34 10.54
CA GLU A 93 -1.89 1.58 10.06
C GLU A 93 -2.23 0.10 10.01
N PHE A 94 -1.78 -0.57 8.95
CA PHE A 94 -1.91 -2.01 8.82
C PHE A 94 -0.63 -2.61 8.27
N THR A 95 -0.51 -3.93 8.42
CA THR A 95 0.60 -4.68 7.86
C THR A 95 0.11 -5.75 6.91
N PHE A 96 0.89 -5.99 5.85
CA PHE A 96 0.70 -7.12 4.95
C PHE A 96 2.05 -7.76 4.63
N THR A 97 2.03 -8.99 4.13
CA THR A 97 3.26 -9.72 3.78
C THR A 97 3.52 -9.66 2.28
N ALA A 98 4.75 -9.34 1.90
CA ALA A 98 5.29 -9.48 0.57
C ALA A 98 6.29 -10.65 0.58
N THR A 99 5.92 -11.77 -0.03
CA THR A 99 6.70 -13.02 0.00
C THR A 99 7.47 -13.18 -1.30
N PHE A 100 8.78 -13.06 -1.20
CA PHE A 100 9.71 -13.27 -2.30
C PHE A 100 10.12 -14.75 -2.39
N ASP A 101 10.11 -15.30 -3.60
CA ASP A 101 10.67 -16.64 -3.85
C ASP A 101 11.36 -16.70 -5.23
N ASN A 102 12.31 -17.63 -5.39
CA ASN A 102 12.90 -17.99 -6.66
C ASN A 102 12.37 -19.37 -7.10
N THR A 103 11.38 -19.36 -7.96
CA THR A 103 10.74 -20.58 -8.49
C THR A 103 11.49 -21.21 -9.66
N GLY A 104 12.64 -20.64 -10.03
CA GLY A 104 13.48 -21.10 -11.13
C GLY A 104 14.35 -22.32 -10.77
N THR A 105 15.34 -22.58 -11.60
CA THR A 105 16.32 -23.67 -11.40
C THR A 105 17.69 -23.19 -10.97
N ASP A 106 17.97 -21.88 -11.13
CA ASP A 106 19.28 -21.29 -10.90
C ASP A 106 19.24 -20.15 -9.88
N PRO A 107 20.37 -19.84 -9.21
CA PRO A 107 20.49 -18.68 -8.34
C PRO A 107 20.20 -17.37 -9.08
N GLY A 108 19.43 -16.47 -8.47
CA GLY A 108 19.35 -15.07 -8.87
C GLY A 108 20.12 -14.16 -7.90
N TYR A 109 20.57 -13.00 -8.37
CA TYR A 109 21.47 -12.09 -7.63
C TYR A 109 20.88 -10.69 -7.45
N GLY A 110 21.06 -10.13 -6.25
CA GLY A 110 20.48 -8.84 -5.86
C GLY A 110 18.95 -8.83 -5.87
N PRO A 111 18.28 -9.71 -5.10
CA PRO A 111 16.81 -9.74 -5.05
C PRO A 111 16.21 -8.43 -4.56
N PHE A 112 15.13 -8.00 -5.21
CA PHE A 112 14.32 -6.86 -4.81
C PHE A 112 12.82 -7.16 -4.99
N ILE A 113 11.99 -6.35 -4.35
CA ILE A 113 10.53 -6.37 -4.47
C ILE A 113 10.09 -4.97 -4.89
N ASP A 114 9.21 -4.90 -5.88
CA ASP A 114 8.44 -3.70 -6.21
C ASP A 114 7.00 -3.84 -5.77
N ILE A 115 6.46 -2.79 -5.19
CA ILE A 115 5.06 -2.68 -4.78
C ILE A 115 4.53 -1.33 -5.27
N VAL A 116 3.37 -1.34 -5.92
CA VAL A 116 2.61 -0.12 -6.20
C VAL A 116 1.45 -0.04 -5.22
N LEU A 117 1.43 1.04 -4.44
CA LEU A 117 0.35 1.38 -3.53
C LEU A 117 -0.58 2.40 -4.20
N PRO A 118 -1.90 2.17 -4.18
CA PRO A 118 -2.90 3.07 -4.77
C PRO A 118 -3.09 4.28 -3.85
N ALA A 119 -2.08 5.13 -3.73
CA ALA A 119 -2.07 6.25 -2.80
C ALA A 119 -3.12 7.32 -3.15
N THR A 120 -3.56 7.38 -4.41
CA THR A 120 -4.59 8.32 -4.84
C THR A 120 -6.02 7.88 -4.58
N GLY A 121 -6.25 6.65 -4.11
CA GLY A 121 -7.58 6.17 -3.73
C GLY A 121 -8.57 6.14 -4.90
N ALA A 122 -9.87 6.18 -4.61
CA ALA A 122 -10.90 6.09 -5.63
C ALA A 122 -11.15 7.44 -6.33
N ASP A 123 -10.94 8.54 -5.61
CA ASP A 123 -11.09 9.89 -6.16
C ASP A 123 -9.96 10.26 -7.13
N GLY A 124 -8.83 9.58 -7.00
CA GLY A 124 -7.70 9.69 -7.91
C GLY A 124 -6.95 11.02 -7.78
N PHE A 125 -6.00 11.22 -8.70
CA PHE A 125 -5.20 12.43 -8.76
C PHE A 125 -6.00 13.57 -9.42
N GLY A 126 -6.39 14.59 -8.66
CA GLY A 126 -7.03 15.77 -9.23
C GLY A 126 -6.00 16.71 -9.85
N GLY A 127 -5.84 16.66 -11.17
CA GLY A 127 -5.07 17.66 -11.91
C GLY A 127 -5.73 19.04 -11.86
N GLY A 128 -5.31 19.89 -10.91
CA GLY A 128 -5.81 21.26 -10.75
C GLY A 128 -4.88 22.13 -9.90
N ILE A 129 -5.22 23.43 -9.73
CA ILE A 129 -4.45 24.39 -8.91
C ILE A 129 -4.32 23.95 -7.44
N LEU A 130 -5.17 23.03 -6.98
CA LEU A 130 -5.05 22.32 -5.71
C LEU A 130 -5.06 20.83 -6.02
N THR A 131 -3.94 20.14 -5.80
CA THR A 131 -3.89 18.67 -5.77
C THR A 131 -4.81 18.20 -4.64
N PRO A 132 -5.86 17.41 -4.90
CA PRO A 132 -6.72 16.92 -3.84
C PRO A 132 -5.91 16.06 -2.86
N PRO A 133 -6.35 15.95 -1.60
CA PRO A 133 -5.75 15.04 -0.65
C PRO A 133 -5.76 13.60 -1.18
N LYS A 134 -4.73 12.84 -0.83
CA LYS A 134 -4.64 11.40 -1.11
C LYS A 134 -5.60 10.62 -0.19
N ASP A 135 -6.52 9.87 -0.78
CA ASP A 135 -7.53 9.00 -0.12
C ASP A 135 -7.18 7.51 -0.21
N GLY A 136 -5.95 7.17 -0.58
CA GLY A 136 -5.55 5.79 -0.79
C GLY A 136 -4.70 5.17 0.32
N ILE A 137 -3.83 4.23 -0.09
CA ILE A 137 -2.86 3.55 0.77
C ILE A 137 -1.47 4.16 0.57
N SER A 138 -0.78 4.48 1.66
CA SER A 138 0.59 5.03 1.61
C SER A 138 1.60 4.17 2.37
N PHE A 139 2.87 4.22 1.95
CA PHE A 139 3.93 3.43 2.57
C PHE A 139 4.44 4.04 3.88
N ILE A 140 4.65 3.22 4.91
CA ILE A 140 5.27 3.64 6.19
C ILE A 140 6.65 3.01 6.37
N GLY A 141 6.77 1.70 6.14
CA GLY A 141 8.03 1.00 6.38
C GLY A 141 7.98 -0.47 5.98
N ALA A 142 9.14 -1.13 6.11
CA ALA A 142 9.25 -2.56 5.88
C ALA A 142 10.20 -3.20 6.90
N SER A 143 9.94 -4.46 7.24
CA SER A 143 10.80 -5.25 8.11
C SER A 143 10.97 -6.67 7.59
N PHE A 144 12.11 -7.27 7.92
CA PHE A 144 12.43 -8.64 7.59
C PHE A 144 12.92 -9.35 8.86
N LEU A 145 12.32 -10.49 9.21
CA LEU A 145 12.60 -11.24 10.44
C LEU A 145 12.53 -10.37 11.71
N GLY A 146 11.55 -9.45 11.77
CA GLY A 146 11.33 -8.53 12.88
C GLY A 146 12.32 -7.37 12.99
N SER A 147 13.26 -7.24 12.06
CA SER A 147 14.19 -6.10 11.97
C SER A 147 13.80 -5.16 10.84
N ALA A 148 13.76 -3.86 11.11
CA ALA A 148 13.47 -2.86 10.07
C ALA A 148 14.50 -2.92 8.94
N ILE A 149 14.03 -2.89 7.69
CA ILE A 149 14.90 -2.75 6.52
C ILE A 149 15.42 -1.30 6.51
N PRO A 150 16.74 -1.08 6.38
CA PRO A 150 17.32 0.27 6.35
C PRO A 150 16.73 1.15 5.24
N ALA A 151 16.56 2.44 5.53
CA ALA A 151 15.95 3.38 4.58
C ALA A 151 16.75 3.56 3.27
N ASP A 152 18.05 3.28 3.27
CA ASP A 152 18.88 3.29 2.05
C ASP A 152 18.65 2.06 1.14
N GLN A 153 17.93 1.04 1.62
CA GLN A 153 17.50 -0.13 0.85
C GLN A 153 16.05 -0.01 0.36
N ILE A 154 15.36 1.09 0.69
CA ILE A 154 13.98 1.34 0.30
C ILE A 154 13.94 2.63 -0.51
N THR A 155 13.37 2.57 -1.71
CA THR A 155 13.11 3.76 -2.52
C THR A 155 11.60 3.88 -2.73
N VAL A 156 11.03 5.00 -2.30
CA VAL A 156 9.62 5.35 -2.54
C VAL A 156 9.59 6.48 -3.58
N GLN A 157 8.88 6.26 -4.68
CA GLN A 157 8.68 7.23 -5.74
C GLN A 157 7.19 7.45 -5.96
N THR A 158 6.79 8.69 -6.17
CA THR A 158 5.42 9.01 -6.61
C THR A 158 5.41 9.11 -8.13
N PHE A 159 4.47 8.44 -8.78
CA PHE A 159 4.31 8.59 -10.23
C PHE A 159 3.93 10.04 -10.58
N PRO A 160 4.63 10.69 -11.52
CA PRO A 160 4.28 12.05 -11.95
C PRO A 160 2.99 12.05 -12.78
N ASP A 161 2.48 13.26 -13.06
CA ASP A 161 1.42 13.51 -14.04
C ASP A 161 2.08 13.93 -15.36
N ASP A 162 2.34 12.96 -16.25
CA ASP A 162 3.05 13.18 -17.51
C ASP A 162 2.10 13.43 -18.70
N ASP A 163 0.83 13.01 -18.61
CA ASP A 163 -0.18 13.15 -19.65
C ASP A 163 -1.15 14.33 -19.44
N GLY A 164 -1.03 15.05 -18.32
CA GLY A 164 -1.60 16.36 -18.06
C GLY A 164 -2.84 16.32 -17.17
N ALA A 165 -3.27 17.48 -16.65
CA ALA A 165 -4.27 17.55 -15.58
C ALA A 165 -5.60 16.79 -15.84
N GLY A 166 -5.96 15.87 -14.92
CA GLY A 166 -7.24 15.14 -14.91
C GLY A 166 -7.20 13.90 -13.99
N SER A 167 -8.32 13.20 -13.82
CA SER A 167 -8.35 11.90 -13.16
C SER A 167 -7.91 10.78 -14.11
N GLY A 168 -7.26 9.74 -13.57
CA GLY A 168 -6.75 8.61 -14.36
C GLY A 168 -5.52 8.95 -15.21
N THR A 169 -4.85 10.05 -14.89
CA THR A 169 -3.58 10.44 -15.50
C THR A 169 -2.48 9.49 -15.11
N THR A 170 -1.46 9.42 -15.95
CA THR A 170 -0.36 8.47 -15.81
C THR A 170 0.98 9.16 -15.89
N GLY A 171 1.99 8.53 -15.31
CA GLY A 171 3.36 8.96 -15.47
C GLY A 171 4.33 7.85 -15.15
N CYS A 172 5.56 8.04 -15.57
CA CYS A 172 6.61 7.06 -15.43
C CYS A 172 7.73 7.57 -14.53
N VAL A 173 8.22 6.68 -13.67
CA VAL A 173 9.42 6.90 -12.87
C VAL A 173 10.49 5.93 -13.31
N GLN A 174 11.74 6.37 -13.19
CA GLN A 174 12.86 5.50 -13.46
C GLN A 174 12.99 4.47 -12.33
N HIS A 175 13.11 3.18 -12.67
CA HIS A 175 13.29 2.13 -11.68
C HIS A 175 14.63 2.33 -10.93
N PRO A 176 14.67 2.18 -9.60
CA PRO A 176 15.89 2.43 -8.82
C PRO A 176 17.07 1.48 -9.11
N VAL A 177 16.80 0.23 -9.52
CA VAL A 177 17.82 -0.83 -9.63
C VAL A 177 17.73 -1.67 -10.91
N ALA A 178 16.59 -1.70 -11.61
CA ALA A 178 16.45 -2.47 -12.85
C ALA A 178 17.14 -1.77 -14.02
N VAL A 179 18.36 -2.21 -14.33
CA VAL A 179 19.18 -1.63 -15.40
C VAL A 179 18.76 -2.18 -16.77
N ARG A 180 18.71 -1.28 -17.75
CA ARG A 180 18.40 -1.52 -19.14
C ARG A 180 19.68 -1.68 -19.97
N PRO A 181 19.74 -2.63 -20.93
CA PRO A 181 20.85 -2.75 -21.87
C PRO A 181 21.10 -1.47 -22.69
N ALA A 182 22.36 -1.18 -22.98
CA ALA A 182 22.75 0.02 -23.74
C ALA A 182 22.26 0.00 -25.20
N ASP A 183 22.01 -1.18 -25.76
CA ASP A 183 21.55 -1.43 -27.12
C ASP A 183 20.02 -1.54 -27.24
N ASP A 184 19.26 -1.47 -26.14
CA ASP A 184 17.80 -1.50 -26.16
C ASP A 184 17.23 -0.15 -26.73
N PRO A 185 16.43 -0.17 -27.82
CA PRO A 185 15.97 1.06 -28.48
C PRO A 185 14.98 1.89 -27.65
N PRO A 186 15.15 3.22 -27.53
CA PRO A 186 16.09 4.04 -28.28
C PRO A 186 17.51 3.99 -27.71
N VAL A 187 18.47 3.60 -28.56
CA VAL A 187 19.90 3.56 -28.24
C VAL A 187 20.39 4.99 -27.97
N PRO A 188 21.06 5.26 -26.82
CA PRO A 188 21.53 6.60 -26.49
C PRO A 188 22.71 7.04 -27.38
N ALA A 189 22.91 8.36 -27.43
CA ALA A 189 24.15 8.94 -27.94
C ALA A 189 25.34 8.77 -26.96
N ASP A 190 25.07 8.55 -25.67
CA ASP A 190 26.07 8.32 -24.61
C ASP A 190 25.81 7.00 -23.88
N THR A 191 26.72 6.05 -24.02
CA THR A 191 26.65 4.70 -23.44
C THR A 191 27.39 4.59 -22.09
N THR A 192 27.90 5.69 -21.54
CA THR A 192 28.66 5.70 -20.27
C THR A 192 27.79 5.84 -19.02
N VAL A 193 26.49 6.15 -19.18
CA VAL A 193 25.54 6.29 -18.08
C VAL A 193 24.63 5.05 -18.03
N PRO A 194 24.54 4.34 -16.88
CA PRO A 194 23.57 3.26 -16.70
C PRO A 194 22.16 3.79 -16.94
N ARG A 195 21.39 3.07 -17.76
CA ARG A 195 19.97 3.34 -17.95
C ARG A 195 19.18 2.36 -17.11
N TYR A 196 18.06 2.81 -16.59
CA TYR A 196 17.12 1.94 -15.90
C TYR A 196 15.80 1.91 -16.66
N TYR A 197 15.03 0.84 -16.47
CA TYR A 197 13.69 0.74 -17.01
C TYR A 197 12.77 1.79 -16.40
N ASP A 198 11.85 2.30 -17.20
CA ASP A 198 10.77 3.14 -16.68
C ASP A 198 9.63 2.24 -16.20
N ILE A 199 9.11 2.49 -15.00
CA ILE A 199 7.86 1.91 -14.52
C ILE A 199 6.81 3.00 -14.61
N CYS A 200 5.68 2.69 -15.24
CA CYS A 200 4.56 3.61 -15.37
C CYS A 200 3.41 3.18 -14.47
N GLY A 201 2.72 4.17 -13.91
CA GLY A 201 1.59 3.98 -13.03
C GLY A 201 0.61 5.14 -13.11
N GLN A 202 -0.46 5.05 -12.33
CA GLN A 202 -1.37 6.17 -12.15
C GLN A 202 -0.65 7.29 -11.40
N ALA A 203 -0.78 8.51 -11.90
CA ALA A 203 -0.15 9.68 -11.30
C ALA A 203 -0.56 9.80 -9.83
N GLY A 204 0.39 10.17 -8.96
CA GLY A 204 0.17 10.30 -7.52
C GLY A 204 0.26 9.00 -6.71
N ASP A 205 0.14 7.83 -7.33
CA ASP A 205 0.38 6.54 -6.67
C ASP A 205 1.86 6.35 -6.34
N GLU A 206 2.16 5.41 -5.45
CA GLU A 206 3.51 5.20 -4.94
C GLU A 206 4.09 3.88 -5.44
N LEU A 207 5.25 3.96 -6.12
CA LEU A 207 6.15 2.83 -6.33
C LEU A 207 7.10 2.72 -5.15
N VAL A 208 7.11 1.55 -4.51
CA VAL A 208 8.02 1.18 -3.43
C VAL A 208 8.92 0.05 -3.93
N THR A 209 10.20 0.34 -4.11
CA THR A 209 11.23 -0.66 -4.42
C THR A 209 12.04 -0.97 -3.16
N ILE A 210 12.08 -2.24 -2.76
CA ILE A 210 12.78 -2.73 -1.58
C ILE A 210 13.88 -3.69 -2.03
N ILE A 211 15.13 -3.32 -1.81
CA ILE A 211 16.28 -4.22 -2.00
C ILE A 211 16.33 -5.14 -0.78
N LEU A 212 16.27 -6.45 -1.02
CA LEU A 212 16.32 -7.42 0.06
C LEU A 212 17.77 -7.56 0.57
N PRO A 213 17.98 -7.87 1.86
CA PRO A 213 19.32 -7.96 2.46
C PRO A 213 20.06 -9.26 2.08
N PHE A 214 19.93 -9.70 0.83
CA PHE A 214 20.59 -10.86 0.27
C PHE A 214 21.45 -10.47 -0.94
N GLY A 215 22.63 -11.06 -1.06
CA GLY A 215 23.41 -10.94 -2.31
C GLY A 215 22.86 -11.82 -3.44
N SER A 216 22.20 -12.93 -3.08
CA SER A 216 21.63 -13.91 -4.02
C SER A 216 20.55 -14.74 -3.35
N PHE A 217 19.64 -15.30 -4.14
CA PHE A 217 18.58 -16.20 -3.69
C PHE A 217 18.53 -17.47 -4.56
N VAL A 218 18.68 -18.64 -3.94
CA VAL A 218 18.67 -19.93 -4.64
C VAL A 218 17.32 -20.62 -4.52
N PRO A 219 16.87 -21.41 -5.52
CA PRO A 219 15.53 -22.00 -5.49
C PRO A 219 15.22 -22.92 -4.32
N SER A 220 16.24 -23.49 -3.68
CA SER A 220 16.06 -24.36 -2.50
C SER A 220 15.90 -23.61 -1.17
N GLN A 221 16.01 -22.27 -1.16
CA GLN A 221 15.82 -21.48 0.05
C GLN A 221 14.32 -21.35 0.38
N PRO A 222 13.94 -21.31 1.66
CA PRO A 222 12.58 -20.94 2.04
C PRO A 222 12.24 -19.53 1.52
N PRO A 223 10.99 -19.27 1.09
CA PRO A 223 10.55 -17.94 0.69
C PRO A 223 10.85 -16.88 1.75
N ALA A 224 11.27 -15.70 1.31
CA ALA A 224 11.54 -14.57 2.19
C ALA A 224 10.28 -13.72 2.38
N GLU A 225 9.74 -13.75 3.60
CA GLU A 225 8.58 -12.94 3.98
C GLU A 225 9.03 -11.57 4.50
N VAL A 226 8.70 -10.52 3.75
CA VAL A 226 8.87 -9.12 4.16
C VAL A 226 7.55 -8.60 4.69
N THR A 227 7.55 -8.08 5.91
CA THR A 227 6.38 -7.39 6.47
C THR A 227 6.41 -5.93 6.03
N ILE A 228 5.38 -5.51 5.32
CA ILE A 228 5.16 -4.13 4.88
C ILE A 228 4.20 -3.46 5.83
N THR A 229 4.55 -2.28 6.33
CA THR A 229 3.66 -1.39 7.09
C THR A 229 3.19 -0.29 6.16
N ALA A 230 1.87 -0.14 6.08
CA ALA A 230 1.21 0.86 5.26
C ALA A 230 0.12 1.57 6.06
N GLN A 231 -0.33 2.71 5.56
CA GLN A 231 -1.36 3.53 6.18
C GLN A 231 -2.57 3.61 5.25
N MET A 232 -3.75 3.23 5.75
CA MET A 232 -5.03 3.49 5.10
C MET A 232 -5.42 4.95 5.32
N SER A 233 -5.78 5.69 4.28
CA SER A 233 -6.23 7.07 4.46
C SER A 233 -7.53 7.13 5.25
N ASN A 234 -7.69 8.18 6.06
CA ASN A 234 -8.97 8.47 6.72
C ASN A 234 -10.00 9.10 5.77
N LEU A 235 -9.60 9.32 4.52
CA LEU A 235 -10.39 9.86 3.44
C LEU A 235 -10.78 8.78 2.40
N ALA A 236 -10.36 7.52 2.60
CA ALA A 236 -10.65 6.47 1.65
C ALA A 236 -12.14 6.18 1.54
N ASP A 237 -12.61 5.93 0.32
CA ASP A 237 -14.00 5.60 0.06
C ASP A 237 -14.37 4.24 0.70
N LEU A 238 -15.41 4.26 1.52
CA LEU A 238 -15.89 3.07 2.22
C LEU A 238 -16.33 1.97 1.22
N ASN A 239 -15.90 0.73 1.46
CA ASN A 239 -16.23 -0.44 0.63
C ASN A 239 -15.76 -0.34 -0.84
N VAL A 240 -14.81 0.56 -1.17
CA VAL A 240 -14.19 0.60 -2.50
C VAL A 240 -12.85 -0.12 -2.47
N PRO A 241 -12.68 -1.22 -3.22
CA PRO A 241 -11.43 -1.99 -3.20
C PRO A 241 -10.22 -1.18 -3.66
N LEU A 242 -9.17 -1.14 -2.83
CA LEU A 242 -7.88 -0.56 -3.13
C LEU A 242 -6.89 -1.67 -3.50
N GLY A 243 -6.46 -1.69 -4.76
CA GLY A 243 -5.63 -2.75 -5.32
C GLY A 243 -4.13 -2.51 -5.11
N ILE A 244 -3.50 -3.30 -4.26
CA ILE A 244 -2.03 -3.35 -4.13
C ILE A 244 -1.49 -4.35 -5.15
N ARG A 245 -0.50 -3.93 -5.93
CA ARG A 245 0.12 -4.79 -6.96
C ARG A 245 1.64 -4.73 -6.84
N GLY A 246 2.33 -5.73 -7.36
CA GLY A 246 3.78 -5.76 -7.26
C GLY A 246 4.40 -6.92 -8.02
N GLN A 247 5.73 -6.94 -8.07
CA GLN A 247 6.51 -8.04 -8.61
C GLN A 247 7.87 -8.14 -7.90
N ALA A 248 8.51 -9.30 -8.01
CA ALA A 248 9.88 -9.53 -7.56
C ALA A 248 10.86 -9.49 -8.73
N GLY A 249 12.12 -9.17 -8.46
CA GLY A 249 13.18 -9.17 -9.46
C GLY A 249 14.56 -9.46 -8.89
N PHE A 250 15.53 -9.67 -9.77
CA PHE A 250 16.96 -9.77 -9.45
C PHE A 250 17.71 -8.65 -10.15
N GLN A 251 18.30 -7.73 -9.37
CA GLN A 251 19.02 -6.56 -9.85
C GLN A 251 20.24 -6.91 -10.70
N PHE A 252 20.80 -8.12 -10.59
CA PHE A 252 21.94 -8.58 -11.39
C PHE A 252 21.63 -9.82 -12.24
N GLY A 253 20.36 -10.23 -12.30
CA GLY A 253 19.96 -11.45 -12.99
C GLY A 253 20.58 -12.69 -12.36
N GLU A 254 21.22 -13.53 -13.16
CA GLU A 254 21.78 -14.83 -12.81
C GLU A 254 23.31 -14.78 -12.63
N THR A 255 23.92 -13.60 -12.76
CA THR A 255 25.34 -13.40 -12.40
C THR A 255 25.50 -12.43 -11.22
N PRO A 256 26.57 -12.58 -10.41
CA PRO A 256 26.83 -11.68 -9.28
C PRO A 256 27.40 -10.31 -9.71
N ILE A 257 27.53 -10.04 -11.01
CA ILE A 257 28.12 -8.80 -11.54
C ILE A 257 27.13 -8.09 -12.44
N GLN A 258 27.30 -6.77 -12.59
CA GLN A 258 26.47 -5.96 -13.47
C GLN A 258 26.92 -6.11 -14.94
N ASP A 259 26.53 -7.19 -15.62
CA ASP A 259 26.91 -7.49 -17.01
C ASP A 259 25.80 -7.24 -18.05
N PHE A 260 24.85 -6.35 -17.73
CA PHE A 260 23.67 -5.96 -18.53
C PHE A 260 23.90 -5.48 -19.96
N CYS A 261 25.14 -5.23 -20.38
CA CYS A 261 25.44 -4.60 -21.66
C CYS A 261 25.70 -5.58 -22.81
N CYS A 262 25.71 -6.90 -22.57
CA CYS A 262 26.11 -7.87 -23.59
C CYS A 262 25.15 -9.05 -23.71
N SER A 263 24.74 -9.36 -24.95
CA SER A 263 23.94 -10.54 -25.28
C SER A 263 24.68 -11.87 -25.02
N PRO A 264 24.00 -12.94 -24.54
CA PRO A 264 22.59 -12.98 -24.17
C PRO A 264 22.34 -12.20 -22.88
N TYR A 265 21.31 -11.36 -22.94
CA TYR A 265 20.88 -10.51 -21.83
C TYR A 265 20.36 -11.38 -20.69
N ASP A 266 20.88 -11.14 -19.50
CA ASP A 266 20.48 -11.82 -18.27
C ASP A 266 19.40 -10.99 -17.56
N ALA A 267 18.22 -10.91 -18.17
CA ALA A 267 17.04 -10.38 -17.50
C ALA A 267 16.26 -11.50 -16.86
N THR A 268 16.14 -11.38 -15.55
CA THR A 268 14.97 -11.91 -14.83
C THR A 268 13.83 -10.88 -14.80
N ILE A 269 14.02 -9.70 -15.41
CA ILE A 269 13.09 -8.58 -15.40
C ILE A 269 12.33 -8.55 -16.73
N PRO A 270 11.01 -8.80 -16.73
CA PRO A 270 10.22 -8.77 -17.96
C PRO A 270 10.03 -7.32 -18.42
N VAL A 271 10.24 -7.09 -19.73
CA VAL A 271 10.26 -5.76 -20.33
C VAL A 271 9.48 -5.75 -21.62
N VAL A 272 8.80 -4.64 -21.90
CA VAL A 272 8.17 -4.40 -23.20
C VAL A 272 9.08 -3.52 -24.06
N SER A 273 8.80 -3.50 -25.38
CA SER A 273 9.54 -2.66 -26.32
C SER A 273 9.53 -1.19 -25.88
N GLY A 274 10.69 -0.53 -25.96
CA GLY A 274 10.82 0.89 -25.65
C GLY A 274 11.42 1.20 -24.27
N GLY A 275 11.86 0.20 -23.52
CA GLY A 275 12.52 0.42 -22.23
C GLY A 275 11.57 0.62 -21.06
N VAL A 276 10.35 0.10 -21.18
CA VAL A 276 9.34 0.14 -20.12
C VAL A 276 9.25 -1.23 -19.47
N TYR A 277 9.16 -1.23 -18.14
CA TYR A 277 8.97 -2.43 -17.32
C TYR A 277 7.61 -3.06 -17.63
N ASP A 278 7.56 -4.37 -17.85
CA ASP A 278 6.28 -5.03 -18.13
C ASP A 278 5.48 -5.23 -16.84
N THR A 279 4.43 -4.42 -16.67
CA THR A 279 3.52 -4.50 -15.53
C THR A 279 2.23 -5.27 -15.83
N THR A 280 2.07 -5.85 -17.03
CA THR A 280 0.82 -6.50 -17.46
C THR A 280 0.42 -7.69 -16.60
N GLY A 281 1.39 -8.34 -15.93
CA GLY A 281 1.17 -9.45 -15.00
C GLY A 281 0.89 -9.05 -13.56
N TRP A 282 0.94 -7.76 -13.21
CA TRP A 282 0.84 -7.27 -11.83
C TRP A 282 -0.62 -7.24 -11.40
N THR A 283 -1.15 -8.42 -11.09
CA THR A 283 -2.55 -8.57 -10.68
C THR A 283 -2.75 -7.93 -9.30
N PRO A 284 -3.76 -7.05 -9.13
CA PRO A 284 -4.00 -6.41 -7.84
C PRO A 284 -4.52 -7.42 -6.82
N THR A 285 -3.98 -7.33 -5.60
CA THR A 285 -4.55 -7.92 -4.39
C THR A 285 -5.27 -6.80 -3.64
N ASN A 286 -6.58 -6.96 -3.45
CA ASN A 286 -7.43 -5.89 -2.96
C ASN A 286 -7.59 -5.94 -1.44
N THR A 287 -7.67 -4.76 -0.83
CA THR A 287 -8.21 -4.54 0.50
C THR A 287 -9.33 -3.51 0.41
N GLU A 288 -10.39 -3.67 1.19
CA GLU A 288 -11.50 -2.71 1.27
C GLU A 288 -11.38 -1.87 2.55
N PRO A 289 -11.55 -0.54 2.49
CA PRO A 289 -11.67 0.28 3.68
C PRO A 289 -12.92 -0.10 4.49
N ALA A 290 -12.76 -0.24 5.79
CA ALA A 290 -13.82 -0.54 6.76
C ALA A 290 -13.99 0.65 7.73
N LEU A 291 -15.23 0.86 8.19
CA LEU A 291 -15.56 1.97 9.08
C LEU A 291 -15.77 1.53 10.53
N MET A 292 -16.41 0.39 10.72
CA MET A 292 -16.67 -0.13 12.05
C MET A 292 -16.81 -1.65 12.03
N THR A 293 -16.50 -2.29 13.16
CA THR A 293 -16.75 -3.71 13.38
C THR A 293 -17.52 -3.92 14.68
N LEU A 294 -18.16 -5.09 14.78
CA LEU A 294 -18.88 -5.51 15.97
C LEU A 294 -18.32 -6.84 16.44
N THR A 295 -17.98 -6.93 17.73
CA THR A 295 -17.61 -8.18 18.39
C THR A 295 -18.60 -8.45 19.52
N LYS A 296 -18.99 -9.71 19.65
CA LYS A 296 -19.82 -10.19 20.76
C LYS A 296 -19.10 -11.34 21.44
N GLU A 297 -18.91 -11.21 22.75
CA GLU A 297 -18.20 -12.19 23.56
C GLU A 297 -19.12 -12.75 24.64
N TYR A 298 -19.18 -14.07 24.73
CA TYR A 298 -19.72 -14.77 25.88
C TYR A 298 -18.71 -14.76 27.03
N VAL A 299 -19.08 -14.14 28.15
CA VAL A 299 -18.25 -14.10 29.35
C VAL A 299 -18.68 -15.23 30.28
N GLY A 300 -18.09 -16.40 30.06
CA GLY A 300 -18.27 -17.57 30.91
C GLY A 300 -17.36 -18.73 30.51
N PRO A 301 -17.37 -19.82 31.29
CA PRO A 301 -16.55 -20.98 31.00
C PRO A 301 -17.07 -21.75 29.78
N GLU A 302 -16.15 -22.28 28.98
CA GLU A 302 -16.41 -23.36 27.99
C GLU A 302 -17.48 -23.07 26.92
N ASN A 303 -17.85 -21.80 26.70
CA ASN A 303 -18.96 -21.41 25.82
C ASN A 303 -20.28 -22.15 26.14
N GLU A 304 -20.49 -22.51 27.41
CA GLU A 304 -21.68 -23.23 27.87
C GLU A 304 -22.12 -22.75 29.26
N THR A 305 -23.42 -22.85 29.55
CA THR A 305 -23.93 -22.64 30.91
C THR A 305 -25.04 -23.60 31.28
N ALA A 306 -25.12 -23.93 32.57
CA ALA A 306 -26.26 -24.61 33.14
C ALA A 306 -27.51 -23.71 33.14
N THR A 307 -28.69 -24.32 33.13
CA THR A 307 -29.96 -23.60 33.23
C THR A 307 -30.27 -23.19 34.67
N GLY A 308 -30.92 -22.04 34.81
CA GLY A 308 -31.52 -21.53 36.04
C GLY A 308 -30.88 -20.24 36.58
N PRO A 309 -31.60 -19.50 37.44
CA PRO A 309 -31.16 -18.17 37.93
C PRO A 309 -29.87 -18.16 38.75
N ASN A 310 -29.41 -19.33 39.23
CA ASN A 310 -28.17 -19.45 40.01
C ASN A 310 -26.91 -19.46 39.13
N TYR A 311 -27.07 -19.43 37.80
CA TYR A 311 -25.98 -19.44 36.83
C TYR A 311 -26.03 -18.18 35.94
N PRO A 312 -25.92 -16.96 36.50
CA PRO A 312 -25.83 -15.77 35.68
C PRO A 312 -24.55 -15.79 34.83
N ARG A 313 -24.66 -15.22 33.64
CA ARG A 313 -23.61 -15.04 32.64
C ARG A 313 -23.72 -13.65 32.04
N GLN A 314 -22.69 -13.23 31.33
CA GLN A 314 -22.67 -11.94 30.66
C GLN A 314 -22.38 -12.12 29.18
N PHE A 315 -22.95 -11.21 28.39
CA PHE A 315 -22.43 -10.89 27.07
C PHE A 315 -21.77 -9.52 27.11
N THR A 316 -20.65 -9.39 26.42
CA THR A 316 -20.02 -8.11 26.14
C THR A 316 -20.08 -7.88 24.63
N ILE A 317 -20.70 -6.78 24.22
CA ILE A 317 -20.77 -6.33 22.84
C ILE A 317 -19.84 -5.12 22.72
N THR A 318 -18.93 -5.17 21.77
CA THR A 318 -17.95 -4.12 21.51
C THR A 318 -18.06 -3.66 20.06
N VAL A 319 -18.23 -2.36 19.87
CA VAL A 319 -18.11 -1.68 18.57
C VAL A 319 -16.76 -1.00 18.52
N ASP A 320 -16.04 -1.28 17.45
CA ASP A 320 -14.79 -0.64 17.06
C ASP A 320 -15.09 0.27 15.87
N ILE A 321 -14.70 1.53 15.92
CA ILE A 321 -14.95 2.56 14.90
C ILE A 321 -13.60 3.11 14.48
N ALA A 322 -13.39 3.20 13.17
CA ALA A 322 -12.16 3.66 12.57
C ALA A 322 -11.67 4.99 13.17
N ASP A 323 -10.37 5.06 13.41
CA ASP A 323 -9.74 6.15 14.15
C ASP A 323 -10.09 7.54 13.59
N GLY A 324 -10.65 8.39 14.46
CA GLY A 324 -11.06 9.74 14.11
C GLY A 324 -12.38 9.86 13.33
N GLN A 325 -12.97 8.75 12.89
CA GLN A 325 -14.32 8.74 12.31
C GLN A 325 -15.38 8.87 13.39
N ARG A 326 -16.55 9.41 13.02
CA ARG A 326 -17.65 9.63 13.95
C ARG A 326 -18.93 8.97 13.43
N ILE A 327 -19.55 8.17 14.29
CA ILE A 327 -20.89 7.64 14.06
C ILE A 327 -21.87 8.40 14.97
N GLY A 328 -23.03 8.73 14.43
CA GLY A 328 -24.06 9.49 15.14
C GLY A 328 -23.88 11.00 15.07
N VAL A 329 -25.02 11.70 15.05
CA VAL A 329 -25.09 13.16 15.03
C VAL A 329 -25.60 13.64 16.39
N ALA A 330 -24.71 14.27 17.16
CA ALA A 330 -25.04 14.74 18.50
C ALA A 330 -26.27 15.66 18.51
N GLY A 331 -27.28 15.29 19.28
CA GLY A 331 -28.55 16.03 19.40
C GLY A 331 -29.61 15.67 18.35
N ASP A 332 -29.33 14.76 17.41
CA ASP A 332 -30.31 14.20 16.49
C ASP A 332 -30.51 12.70 16.75
N GLY A 333 -31.49 12.39 17.59
CA GLY A 333 -31.81 11.02 18.00
C GLY A 333 -32.21 10.06 16.87
N THR A 334 -32.44 10.55 15.64
CA THR A 334 -32.73 9.71 14.47
C THR A 334 -31.48 9.19 13.77
N GLN A 335 -30.32 9.72 14.14
CA GLN A 335 -29.03 9.42 13.51
C GLN A 335 -28.04 8.73 14.45
N ASN A 336 -28.43 8.49 15.70
CA ASN A 336 -27.60 7.87 16.74
C ASN A 336 -26.95 6.55 16.30
N LEU A 337 -25.85 6.19 16.95
CA LEU A 337 -25.35 4.81 16.91
C LEU A 337 -26.26 3.94 17.77
N VAL A 338 -26.82 2.87 17.21
CA VAL A 338 -27.75 1.97 17.87
C VAL A 338 -27.17 0.56 17.83
N ILE A 339 -26.95 -0.02 19.01
CA ILE A 339 -26.59 -1.42 19.17
C ILE A 339 -27.86 -2.18 19.57
N THR A 340 -28.15 -3.26 18.87
CA THR A 340 -29.31 -4.12 19.08
C THR A 340 -28.84 -5.55 19.32
N ASP A 341 -29.35 -6.20 20.37
CA ASP A 341 -29.09 -7.60 20.70
C ASP A 341 -30.42 -8.34 20.77
N ASP A 342 -30.59 -9.34 19.91
CA ASP A 342 -31.81 -10.16 19.84
C ASP A 342 -31.66 -11.43 20.66
N LEU A 343 -32.13 -11.38 21.91
CA LEU A 343 -32.04 -12.50 22.82
C LEU A 343 -32.97 -13.63 22.35
N PRO A 344 -32.45 -14.87 22.23
CA PRO A 344 -33.26 -16.02 21.88
C PRO A 344 -34.27 -16.32 22.99
N ASP A 345 -35.34 -17.03 22.61
CA ASP A 345 -36.49 -17.33 23.46
C ASP A 345 -36.19 -18.22 24.68
N ASN A 346 -34.95 -18.70 24.83
CA ASN A 346 -34.49 -19.50 25.96
C ASN A 346 -33.53 -18.73 26.90
N ILE A 347 -33.13 -17.51 26.54
CA ILE A 347 -32.30 -16.63 27.37
C ILE A 347 -33.20 -15.65 28.12
N GLN A 348 -32.99 -15.56 29.44
CA GLN A 348 -33.65 -14.58 30.31
C GLN A 348 -32.69 -13.44 30.62
N TYR A 349 -33.07 -12.23 30.19
CA TYR A 349 -32.40 -10.99 30.55
C TYR A 349 -32.48 -10.72 32.06
N LEU A 350 -31.40 -10.19 32.63
CA LEU A 350 -31.34 -9.75 34.04
C LEU A 350 -31.19 -8.23 34.17
N SER A 351 -30.13 -7.68 33.60
CA SER A 351 -29.76 -6.27 33.76
C SER A 351 -28.77 -5.82 32.71
N LEU A 352 -28.79 -4.53 32.41
CA LEU A 352 -27.70 -3.83 31.75
C LEU A 352 -26.67 -3.48 32.82
N ASP A 353 -25.47 -4.02 32.69
CA ASP A 353 -24.44 -3.88 33.71
C ASP A 353 -23.62 -2.60 33.49
N SER A 354 -23.30 -2.30 32.23
CA SER A 354 -22.59 -1.08 31.86
C SER A 354 -22.74 -0.73 30.38
N SER A 355 -22.64 0.57 30.09
CA SER A 355 -22.38 1.09 28.74
C SER A 355 -21.15 2.00 28.77
N THR A 356 -20.32 1.91 27.73
CA THR A 356 -19.24 2.87 27.45
C THR A 356 -19.40 3.34 26.01
N PRO A 357 -19.34 4.66 25.71
CA PRO A 357 -19.34 5.76 26.65
C PRO A 357 -20.56 5.73 27.60
N SER A 358 -20.44 6.32 28.79
CA SER A 358 -21.57 6.33 29.73
C SER A 358 -22.73 7.16 29.18
N GLY A 359 -23.97 6.76 29.47
CA GLY A 359 -25.15 7.54 29.12
C GLY A 359 -25.88 7.06 27.86
N ALA A 360 -25.66 5.83 27.42
CA ALA A 360 -26.50 5.18 26.42
C ALA A 360 -27.96 5.14 26.90
N SER A 361 -28.89 5.44 26.01
CA SER A 361 -30.33 5.27 26.27
C SER A 361 -30.76 3.89 25.78
N CYS A 362 -31.16 3.02 26.69
CA CYS A 362 -31.50 1.63 26.35
C CYS A 362 -32.98 1.30 26.56
N THR A 363 -33.52 0.49 25.65
CA THR A 363 -34.75 -0.29 25.84
C THR A 363 -34.35 -1.71 26.20
N GLU A 364 -34.76 -2.16 27.38
CA GLU A 364 -34.34 -3.45 27.93
C GLU A 364 -35.41 -4.54 27.71
N PRO A 365 -35.01 -5.81 27.53
CA PRO A 365 -35.94 -6.93 27.48
C PRO A 365 -36.68 -7.16 28.81
N SER A 366 -37.69 -8.02 28.79
CA SER A 366 -38.39 -8.45 30.00
C SER A 366 -37.45 -9.18 30.95
N THR A 367 -37.50 -8.87 32.25
CA THR A 367 -36.77 -9.60 33.30
C THR A 367 -37.54 -10.83 33.83
N THR A 368 -38.73 -11.11 33.30
CA THR A 368 -39.58 -12.23 33.72
C THR A 368 -40.00 -13.16 32.59
N THR A 369 -39.74 -12.77 31.34
CA THR A 369 -40.07 -13.56 30.14
C THR A 369 -38.79 -13.70 29.31
N PRO A 370 -38.37 -14.92 28.96
CA PRO A 370 -37.23 -15.13 28.07
C PRO A 370 -37.40 -14.53 26.68
N GLY A 371 -36.28 -14.18 26.06
CA GLY A 371 -36.18 -13.52 24.76
C GLY A 371 -36.43 -12.02 24.81
N GLY A 372 -36.56 -11.43 23.61
CA GLY A 372 -36.76 -10.00 23.41
C GLY A 372 -35.49 -9.31 22.92
N THR A 373 -35.57 -7.99 22.78
CA THR A 373 -34.49 -7.20 22.15
C THR A 373 -33.95 -6.19 23.14
N LEU A 374 -32.65 -6.20 23.38
CA LEU A 374 -31.93 -5.11 24.04
C LEU A 374 -31.50 -4.13 22.96
N SER A 375 -31.92 -2.87 23.06
CA SER A 375 -31.53 -1.84 22.09
C SER A 375 -30.99 -0.63 22.83
N CYS A 376 -29.74 -0.26 22.58
CA CYS A 376 -29.03 0.81 23.26
C CYS A 376 -28.53 1.83 22.25
N SER A 377 -28.88 3.10 22.50
CA SER A 377 -28.58 4.21 21.60
C SER A 377 -27.56 5.17 22.22
N PHE A 378 -26.55 5.53 21.44
CA PHE A 378 -25.55 6.54 21.75
C PHE A 378 -25.70 7.73 20.80
N ASP A 379 -25.81 8.95 21.34
CA ASP A 379 -26.00 10.16 20.53
C ASP A 379 -24.92 10.34 19.45
N SER A 380 -23.67 10.10 19.82
CA SER A 380 -22.55 10.09 18.90
C SER A 380 -21.34 9.44 19.56
N VAL A 381 -20.60 8.64 18.80
CA VAL A 381 -19.37 7.97 19.21
C VAL A 381 -18.26 8.37 18.24
N LEU A 382 -17.11 8.75 18.78
CA LEU A 382 -15.90 9.03 18.02
C LEU A 382 -14.97 7.82 18.14
N GLY A 383 -14.54 7.28 17.01
CA GLY A 383 -13.50 6.26 16.96
C GLY A 383 -12.18 6.78 17.49
N GLY A 384 -11.57 6.04 18.40
CA GLY A 384 -10.28 6.34 18.99
C GLY A 384 -9.42 5.10 19.11
N ALA A 385 -8.16 5.30 19.51
CA ALA A 385 -7.16 4.25 19.41
C ALA A 385 -7.58 2.94 20.12
N GLY A 386 -7.62 1.86 19.34
CA GLY A 386 -7.94 0.50 19.79
C GLY A 386 -9.42 0.18 19.77
N ALA A 387 -9.75 -1.11 19.87
CA ALA A 387 -11.05 -1.63 19.43
C ALA A 387 -12.29 -1.33 20.30
N ASN A 388 -12.22 -0.40 21.25
CA ASN A 388 -13.21 -0.26 22.35
C ASN A 388 -13.88 1.12 22.35
N ASP A 389 -14.60 1.47 21.28
CA ASP A 389 -15.22 2.79 21.15
C ASP A 389 -16.61 2.85 21.76
N ALA A 390 -17.42 1.80 21.55
CA ALA A 390 -18.67 1.61 22.28
C ALA A 390 -18.80 0.18 22.80
N ILE A 391 -19.08 0.04 24.09
CA ILE A 391 -19.21 -1.26 24.76
C ILE A 391 -20.54 -1.31 25.50
N ILE A 392 -21.24 -2.43 25.37
CA ILE A 392 -22.38 -2.81 26.21
C ILE A 392 -22.05 -4.11 26.90
N THR A 393 -22.28 -4.19 28.20
CA THR A 393 -22.23 -5.46 28.94
C THR A 393 -23.55 -5.64 29.67
N PHE A 394 -24.16 -6.81 29.51
CA PHE A 394 -25.41 -7.14 30.16
C PHE A 394 -25.40 -8.57 30.70
N SER A 395 -26.12 -8.76 31.80
CA SER A 395 -26.26 -10.03 32.49
C SER A 395 -27.52 -10.76 32.03
N TYR A 396 -27.42 -12.08 31.96
CA TYR A 396 -28.51 -12.98 31.62
C TYR A 396 -28.36 -14.33 32.34
N TYR A 397 -29.37 -15.18 32.23
CA TYR A 397 -29.24 -16.62 32.49
C TYR A 397 -30.09 -17.41 31.50
N VAL A 398 -29.81 -18.70 31.31
CA VAL A 398 -30.67 -19.58 30.51
C VAL A 398 -31.77 -20.11 31.41
N ASN A 399 -33.04 -19.81 31.13
CA ASN A 399 -34.14 -20.21 32.00
C ASN A 399 -34.45 -21.72 31.87
N ARG A 400 -35.16 -22.31 32.82
CA ARG A 400 -35.63 -23.70 32.70
C ARG A 400 -36.64 -23.83 31.56
N LEU A 401 -37.53 -22.84 31.44
CA LEU A 401 -38.56 -22.79 30.43
C LEU A 401 -38.26 -21.69 29.42
N ASP A 402 -38.53 -21.97 28.14
CA ASP A 402 -38.51 -20.96 27.08
C ASP A 402 -39.73 -20.01 27.17
N SER A 403 -39.79 -19.02 26.28
CA SER A 403 -40.90 -18.05 26.19
C SER A 403 -42.26 -18.68 25.94
N SER A 404 -42.31 -19.90 25.37
CA SER A 404 -43.51 -20.70 25.09
C SER A 404 -43.83 -21.70 26.20
N SER A 405 -43.13 -21.64 27.34
CA SER A 405 -43.24 -22.58 28.47
C SER A 405 -42.75 -24.01 28.19
N GLY A 406 -41.97 -24.24 27.13
CA GLY A 406 -41.28 -25.50 26.85
C GLY A 406 -40.01 -25.67 27.70
N GLU A 407 -39.62 -26.91 28.03
CA GLU A 407 -38.35 -27.16 28.73
C GLU A 407 -37.17 -26.91 27.80
N VAL A 408 -36.25 -26.02 28.19
CA VAL A 408 -35.04 -25.70 27.41
C VAL A 408 -34.10 -26.91 27.31
N ILE A 409 -33.95 -27.64 28.42
CA ILE A 409 -33.25 -28.92 28.47
C ILE A 409 -34.27 -29.98 28.84
N ASN A 410 -34.42 -30.99 27.97
CA ASN A 410 -35.34 -32.09 28.23
C ASN A 410 -34.87 -32.89 29.45
N SER A 411 -35.68 -32.89 30.51
CA SER A 411 -35.36 -33.54 31.78
C SER A 411 -35.17 -35.06 31.70
N SER A 412 -35.70 -35.71 30.66
CA SER A 412 -35.57 -37.16 30.44
C SER A 412 -34.33 -37.56 29.66
N THR A 413 -33.85 -36.71 28.73
CA THR A 413 -32.68 -37.01 27.90
C THR A 413 -31.41 -36.29 28.36
N GLY A 414 -31.54 -35.13 29.02
CA GLY A 414 -30.43 -34.26 29.38
C GLY A 414 -29.66 -33.72 28.17
N ALA A 415 -30.24 -33.77 26.97
CA ALA A 415 -29.56 -33.34 25.76
C ALA A 415 -29.31 -31.81 25.81
N PRO A 416 -28.13 -31.34 25.41
CA PRO A 416 -27.83 -29.91 25.36
C PRO A 416 -28.72 -29.21 24.34
N ASN A 417 -28.91 -27.91 24.53
CA ASN A 417 -29.63 -27.04 23.63
C ASN A 417 -28.80 -25.79 23.35
N THR A 418 -28.96 -25.20 22.16
CA THR A 418 -28.18 -24.06 21.70
C THR A 418 -28.98 -22.77 21.87
N SER A 419 -28.29 -21.71 22.29
CA SER A 419 -28.82 -20.34 22.34
C SER A 419 -28.02 -19.49 21.36
N ASN A 420 -28.49 -19.35 20.13
CA ASN A 420 -27.88 -18.44 19.16
C ASN A 420 -28.32 -17.03 19.50
N ASN A 421 -27.37 -16.14 19.77
CA ASN A 421 -27.66 -14.78 20.17
C ASN A 421 -26.96 -13.80 19.24
N THR A 422 -27.70 -13.02 18.45
CA THR A 422 -27.10 -12.10 17.47
C THR A 422 -27.12 -10.67 17.99
N ALA A 423 -26.07 -9.91 17.69
CA ALA A 423 -26.05 -8.46 17.89
C ALA A 423 -25.78 -7.77 16.56
N ASP A 424 -26.36 -6.59 16.41
CA ASP A 424 -26.22 -5.71 15.26
C ASP A 424 -25.91 -4.28 15.75
N VAL A 425 -25.18 -3.53 14.94
CA VAL A 425 -24.98 -2.10 15.13
C VAL A 425 -25.26 -1.36 13.84
N GLU A 426 -25.91 -0.21 13.96
CA GLU A 426 -26.13 0.74 12.87
C GLU A 426 -25.95 2.18 13.38
N GLY A 427 -25.72 3.12 12.48
CA GLY A 427 -25.71 4.54 12.83
C GLY A 427 -25.40 5.41 11.63
N ALA A 428 -25.76 6.69 11.71
CA ALA A 428 -25.44 7.61 10.61
C ALA A 428 -23.94 7.93 10.60
N TRP A 429 -23.35 7.92 9.41
CA TRP A 429 -21.98 8.34 9.19
C TRP A 429 -21.93 9.52 8.21
N ASN A 430 -21.18 10.54 8.59
CA ASN A 430 -20.82 11.65 7.71
C ASN A 430 -19.31 11.57 7.46
N PRO A 431 -18.87 11.15 6.26
CA PRO A 431 -17.46 11.05 5.92
C PRO A 431 -16.70 12.36 6.21
N ILE A 432 -15.44 12.22 6.61
CA ILE A 432 -14.53 13.36 6.75
C ILE A 432 -14.15 13.89 5.36
N ASP A 433 -14.06 13.00 4.38
CA ASP A 433 -13.92 13.39 2.99
C ASP A 433 -15.20 14.07 2.50
N ASN A 434 -15.05 15.26 1.92
CA ASN A 434 -16.16 16.02 1.36
C ASN A 434 -16.41 15.71 -0.13
N ARG A 435 -15.58 14.84 -0.72
CA ARG A 435 -15.74 14.27 -2.06
C ARG A 435 -16.75 13.12 -2.04
N ASP A 436 -16.84 12.43 -0.91
CA ASP A 436 -17.83 11.40 -0.65
C ASP A 436 -19.23 12.00 -0.42
N ASP A 437 -20.26 11.37 -0.98
CA ASP A 437 -21.64 11.69 -0.62
C ASP A 437 -22.00 11.08 0.75
N THR A 438 -22.85 11.77 1.49
CA THR A 438 -23.35 11.29 2.78
C THR A 438 -24.36 10.17 2.60
N THR A 439 -24.37 9.24 3.57
CA THR A 439 -25.42 8.24 3.89
C THR A 439 -25.35 6.83 3.28
N PRO A 440 -24.27 6.06 3.49
CA PRO A 440 -24.47 4.73 4.03
C PRO A 440 -24.97 4.85 5.48
N LEU A 441 -25.96 4.05 5.86
CA LEU A 441 -26.12 3.59 7.23
C LEU A 441 -25.19 2.38 7.35
N PRO A 442 -23.92 2.55 7.75
CA PRO A 442 -23.05 1.41 7.97
C PRO A 442 -23.70 0.49 9.00
N THR A 443 -23.56 -0.82 8.77
CA THR A 443 -24.03 -1.84 9.69
C THR A 443 -22.92 -2.86 9.96
N ALA A 444 -22.93 -3.46 11.14
CA ALA A 444 -22.09 -4.62 11.46
C ALA A 444 -22.87 -5.60 12.35
N THR A 445 -22.56 -6.90 12.23
CA THR A 445 -23.28 -7.98 12.90
C THR A 445 -22.28 -8.95 13.56
N ALA A 446 -22.63 -9.47 14.73
CA ALA A 446 -21.86 -10.47 15.47
C ALA A 446 -22.81 -11.53 16.07
N THR A 447 -22.32 -12.76 16.28
CA THR A 447 -23.09 -13.88 16.88
C THR A 447 -22.35 -14.47 18.06
#